data_AF-A0A7K5IBV8-F1
#
_entry.id   AF-A0A7K5IBV8-F1
#
_cell.length_a   1.000
_cell.length_b   1.000
_cell.length_c   1.000
_cell.angle_alpha   90.00
_cell.angle_beta   90.00
_cell.angle_gamma   90.00
#
_symmetry.space_group_name_H-M   'P 1'
#
loop_
_entity.id
_entity.type
_entity.pdbx_description
1 polymer ?
#
loop_
_entity_poly.entity_id
_entity_poly.type
_entity_poly.pdbx_seq_one_letter_code
_entity_poly.pdbx_strand_id
1 'polypeptide(L)' 'PPDSSNEYIAGREDVAPIDGIAPAGLRSVLVLIGAYDRRSGRPVLGVVNEPFFQRDPQTRRYRHHPVPPKAGWDLGCWGP' A
#
# COMPACT_ATOMS: atom_id res chain seq x y z
N PRO A 1 -1.65 10.87 -4.55
CA PRO A 1 -1.62 10.17 -5.86
C PRO A 1 -1.12 8.73 -5.63
N PRO A 2 -1.50 7.75 -6.47
CA PRO A 2 -0.95 6.41 -6.34
C PRO A 2 0.55 6.44 -6.60
N ASP A 3 1.31 5.73 -5.77
CA ASP A 3 2.69 5.37 -6.06
C ASP A 3 2.71 4.21 -7.06
N SER A 4 3.74 4.09 -7.88
CA SER A 4 3.81 3.12 -9.01
C SER A 4 2.74 3.34 -10.10
N SER A 5 2.59 4.58 -10.58
CA SER A 5 1.64 4.96 -11.65
C SER A 5 1.71 4.08 -12.91
N ASN A 6 2.90 3.59 -13.30
CA ASN A 6 3.04 2.68 -14.45
C ASN A 6 2.32 1.34 -14.22
N GLU A 7 2.39 0.78 -13.02
CA GLU A 7 1.72 -0.48 -12.69
C GLU A 7 0.20 -0.31 -12.59
N TYR A 8 -0.25 0.86 -12.08
CA TYR A 8 -1.67 1.21 -12.07
C TYR A 8 -2.26 1.29 -13.50
N ILE A 9 -1.54 1.92 -14.43
CA ILE A 9 -1.97 2.02 -15.83
C ILE A 9 -1.87 0.67 -16.56
N ALA A 10 -0.79 -0.08 -16.32
CA ALA A 10 -0.59 -1.40 -16.93
C ALA A 10 -1.63 -2.43 -16.48
N GLY A 11 -2.20 -2.27 -15.27
CA GLY A 11 -3.34 -3.05 -14.81
C GLY A 11 -3.07 -4.55 -14.68
N ARG A 12 -1.80 -4.97 -14.55
CA ARG A 12 -1.42 -6.38 -14.52
C ARG A 12 -1.80 -7.01 -13.18
N GLU A 13 -2.67 -8.01 -13.20
CA GLU A 13 -3.25 -8.65 -12.01
C GLU A 13 -2.63 -10.03 -11.71
N ASP A 14 -1.90 -10.60 -12.68
CA ASP A 14 -1.44 -11.99 -12.74
C ASP A 14 0.06 -12.16 -12.42
N VAL A 15 0.69 -11.13 -11.86
CA VAL A 15 2.10 -11.20 -11.43
C VAL A 15 2.17 -11.97 -10.11
N ALA A 16 2.79 -13.16 -10.16
CA ALA A 16 3.01 -13.96 -8.96
C ALA A 16 4.03 -13.29 -8.02
N PRO A 17 3.78 -13.27 -6.70
CA PRO A 17 4.75 -12.76 -5.74
C PRO A 17 5.97 -13.69 -5.67
N ILE A 18 7.14 -13.09 -5.45
CA ILE A 18 8.41 -13.80 -5.20
C ILE A 18 8.69 -13.63 -3.71
N ASP A 19 8.74 -14.74 -2.97
CA ASP A 19 8.94 -14.74 -1.51
C ASP A 19 7.94 -13.85 -0.74
N GLY A 20 6.68 -13.80 -1.21
CA GLY A 20 5.62 -12.99 -0.61
C GLY A 20 5.65 -11.51 -1.02
N ILE A 21 6.68 -11.07 -1.74
CA ILE A 21 6.81 -9.70 -2.25
C ILE A 21 6.23 -9.62 -3.66
N ALA A 22 5.33 -8.67 -3.91
CA ALA A 22 4.85 -8.40 -5.27
C ALA A 22 5.93 -7.63 -6.05
N PRO A 23 6.54 -8.22 -7.11
CA PRO A 23 7.61 -7.56 -7.84
C PRO A 23 7.08 -6.53 -8.87
N ALA A 24 5.80 -6.65 -9.26
CA ALA A 24 5.11 -5.76 -10.20
C ALA A 24 3.59 -5.96 -10.12
N GLY A 25 2.83 -5.26 -10.96
CA GLY A 25 1.38 -5.35 -11.08
C GLY A 25 0.62 -4.57 -10.02
N LEU A 26 -0.71 -4.67 -10.05
CA LEU A 26 -1.61 -3.87 -9.19
C LEU A 26 -1.33 -4.05 -7.69
N ARG A 27 -0.84 -5.21 -7.26
CA ARG A 27 -0.44 -5.47 -5.87
C ARG A 27 0.72 -4.59 -5.39
N SER A 28 1.48 -3.98 -6.30
CA SER A 28 2.59 -3.07 -6.01
C SER A 28 2.17 -1.60 -5.98
N VAL A 29 0.88 -1.30 -6.21
CA VAL A 29 0.33 0.08 -6.17
C VAL A 29 -0.04 0.44 -4.74
N LEU A 30 0.53 1.52 -4.24
CA LEU A 30 0.29 2.04 -2.89
C LEU A 30 -0.34 3.43 -2.94
N VAL A 31 -1.19 3.74 -1.97
CA VAL A 31 -1.57 5.13 -1.67
C VAL A 31 -0.90 5.53 -0.38
N LEU A 32 0.04 6.47 -0.48
CA LEU A 32 0.79 7.02 0.63
C LEU A 32 0.23 8.39 1.02
N ILE A 33 -0.19 8.53 2.27
CA ILE A 33 -0.65 9.82 2.82
C ILE A 33 0.23 10.12 4.04
N GLY A 34 1.00 11.21 3.97
CA GLY A 34 1.83 11.69 5.07
C GLY A 34 1.36 13.06 5.56
N ALA A 35 1.38 13.26 6.87
CA ALA A 35 1.24 14.57 7.50
C ALA A 35 2.50 14.88 8.29
N TYR A 36 2.97 16.12 8.22
CA TYR A 36 4.15 16.60 8.94
C TYR A 36 3.89 17.98 9.56
N ASP A 37 4.60 18.26 10.65
CA ASP A 37 4.62 19.56 11.29
C ASP A 37 5.41 20.54 10.42
N ARG A 38 4.73 21.61 9.98
CA ARG A 38 5.30 22.57 9.03
C ARG A 38 6.45 23.41 9.60
N ARG A 39 6.55 23.55 10.93
CA ARG A 39 7.58 24.38 11.57
C ARG A 39 8.87 23.61 11.78
N SER A 40 8.78 22.35 12.19
CA SER A 40 9.92 21.48 12.50
C SER A 40 10.30 20.56 11.33
N GLY A 41 9.44 20.41 10.33
CA GLY A 41 9.60 19.45 9.24
C GLY A 41 9.40 17.99 9.69
N ARG A 42 9.03 17.76 10.96
CA ARG A 42 8.92 16.40 11.50
C ARG A 42 7.60 15.77 11.08
N PRO A 43 7.64 14.53 10.58
CA PRO A 43 6.40 13.81 10.30
C PRO A 43 5.58 13.53 11.57
N VAL A 44 4.26 13.62 11.44
CA VAL A 44 3.27 13.48 12.51
C VAL A 44 2.43 12.21 12.31
N LEU A 45 2.07 11.88 11.07
CA LEU A 45 1.25 10.72 10.73
C LEU A 45 1.63 10.18 9.35
N GLY A 46 1.58 8.86 9.20
CA GLY A 46 1.68 8.17 7.91
C GLY A 46 0.57 7.15 7.76
N VAL A 47 -0.05 7.10 6.59
CA VAL A 47 -1.01 6.07 6.18
C VAL A 47 -0.48 5.42 4.90
N VAL A 48 -0.40 4.09 4.93
CA VAL A 48 -0.13 3.25 3.77
C VAL A 48 -1.41 2.49 3.49
N ASN A 49 -1.93 2.57 2.27
CA ASN A 49 -3.07 1.80 1.82
C ASN A 49 -2.71 0.97 0.59
N GLU A 50 -3.02 -0.32 0.65
CA GLU A 50 -2.83 -1.32 -0.40
C GLU A 50 -4.18 -1.67 -1.03
N PRO A 51 -4.68 -0.89 -2.01
CA PRO A 51 -6.02 -1.06 -2.57
C PRO A 51 -6.24 -2.40 -3.28
N PHE A 52 -5.16 -3.05 -3.74
CA PHE A 52 -5.23 -4.27 -4.55
C PHE A 52 -4.63 -5.51 -3.85
N PHE A 53 -4.56 -5.50 -2.50
CA PHE A 53 -3.95 -6.56 -1.70
C PHE A 53 -4.54 -7.95 -1.99
N GLN A 54 -5.87 -8.07 -1.98
CA GLN A 54 -6.54 -9.34 -2.23
C GLN A 54 -7.76 -9.15 -3.13
N ARG A 55 -7.79 -9.89 -4.24
CA ARG A 55 -8.97 -9.96 -5.10
C ARG A 55 -9.83 -11.15 -4.72
N ASP A 56 -11.12 -10.92 -4.50
CA ASP A 56 -12.08 -11.99 -4.31
C ASP A 56 -12.27 -12.77 -5.62
N PRO A 57 -12.02 -14.10 -5.66
CA PRO A 57 -12.09 -14.88 -6.90
C PRO A 57 -13.50 -14.96 -7.50
N GLN A 58 -14.55 -14.84 -6.67
CA GLN A 58 -15.95 -15.00 -7.08
C GLN A 58 -16.55 -13.67 -7.53
N THR A 59 -16.30 -12.61 -6.76
CA THR A 59 -16.90 -11.28 -7.04
C THR A 59 -15.99 -10.37 -7.86
N ARG A 60 -14.72 -10.76 -8.05
CA ARG A 60 -13.65 -9.99 -8.71
C ARG A 60 -13.38 -8.62 -8.07
N ARG A 61 -13.95 -8.35 -6.90
CA ARG A 61 -13.74 -7.11 -6.13
C ARG A 61 -12.44 -7.19 -5.35
N TYR A 62 -11.75 -6.06 -5.27
CA TYR A 62 -10.58 -5.93 -4.41
C TYR A 62 -11.01 -5.62 -2.98
N ARG A 63 -10.45 -6.38 -2.04
CA ARG A 63 -10.50 -6.08 -0.61
C ARG A 63 -9.27 -5.24 -0.26
N HIS A 64 -9.51 -4.15 0.44
CA HIS A 64 -8.44 -3.39 1.07
C HIS A 64 -8.02 -4.11 2.35
N HIS A 65 -6.73 -4.11 2.67
CA HIS A 65 -6.29 -4.51 3.99
C HIS A 65 -6.68 -3.41 5.00
N PRO A 66 -7.36 -3.70 6.12
CA PRO A 66 -7.57 -2.71 7.17
C PRO A 66 -6.23 -2.36 7.80
N VAL A 67 -5.72 -1.15 7.56
CA VAL A 67 -4.53 -0.63 8.24
C VAL A 67 -5.00 0.36 9.30
N PRO A 68 -4.84 0.07 10.62
CA PRO A 68 -5.19 1.02 11.65
C PRO A 68 -4.29 2.27 11.55
N PRO A 69 -4.80 3.49 11.82
CA PRO A 69 -3.98 4.69 11.84
C PRO A 69 -2.88 4.56 12.91
N LYS A 70 -1.62 4.54 12.50
CA LYS A 70 -0.47 4.45 13.41
C LYS A 70 -0.01 5.86 13.79
N ALA A 71 -0.12 6.21 15.07
CA ALA A 71 0.53 7.38 15.64
C ALA A 71 1.99 7.03 15.99
N GLY A 72 2.96 7.66 15.32
CA GLY A 72 4.38 7.44 15.59
C GLY A 72 5.06 6.40 14.68
N TRP A 73 6.37 6.55 14.53
CA TRP A 73 7.24 5.81 13.59
C TRP A 73 7.77 4.49 14.17
N ASP A 74 6.90 3.64 14.71
CA ASP A 74 7.33 2.30 15.11
C ASP A 74 7.29 1.35 13.90
N LEU A 75 8.43 1.31 13.20
CA LEU A 75 8.67 0.46 12.03
C LEU A 75 8.78 -1.04 12.39
N GLY A 76 8.77 -1.40 13.68
CA GLY A 76 8.89 -2.80 14.14
C GLY A 76 7.62 -3.65 13.97
N CYS A 77 6.47 -3.05 13.68
CA CYS A 77 5.18 -3.75 13.57
C CYS A 77 4.81 -4.14 12.14
N TRP A 78 5.80 -4.25 11.24
CA TRP A 78 5.66 -4.87 9.93
C TRP A 78 6.37 -6.24 9.97
N GLY A 79 5.78 -7.17 10.73
CA GLY A 79 6.08 -8.60 10.59
C GLY A 79 5.21 -9.21 9.49
N PRO A 80 5.68 -10.31 8.86
CA PRO A 80 5.00 -10.96 7.72
C PRO A 80 3.58 -11.44 8.04
#